data_AF-A0A661EPY1-F1
#
_entry.id   AF-A0A661EPY1-F1
#
_cell.length_a   1.000
_cell.length_b   1.000
_cell.length_c   1.000
_cell.angle_alpha   90.00
_cell.angle_beta   90.00
_cell.angle_gamma   90.00
#
_symmetry.space_group_name_H-M   'P 1'
#
loop_
_entity.id
_entity.type
_entity.pdbx_description
1 polymer ?
#
loop_
_entity_poly.entity_id
_entity_poly.type
_entity_poly.pdbx_seq_one_letter_code
_entity_poly.pdbx_strand_id
1 'polypeptide(L)'
;MSTEKGGYASDSVGLVEPQTIQFDEPLELACGRTLPSYQLVVETYGKLNADKSNALLVCHALSGDHHAAGFHAGDERPGWWDQHIGPGKPMDTDKYFVVSLNNIGGCAGSTGPTTLNSETGKPWGPDFPIVTVGDWVRTQVRLADRLGIGRWAAIV
;
A
#
# COMPACT_ATOMS: atom_id res chain seq x y z
N MET A 1 15.58 17.91 -22.91
CA MET A 1 14.18 18.17 -23.34
C MET A 1 13.43 16.87 -23.12
N SER A 2 12.81 16.73 -21.96
CA SER A 2 12.03 15.55 -21.60
C SER A 2 10.69 15.64 -22.31
N THR A 3 10.40 14.70 -23.19
CA THR A 3 9.11 14.61 -23.88
C THR A 3 8.06 14.11 -22.89
N GLU A 4 7.09 14.97 -22.57
CA GLU A 4 5.92 14.63 -21.77
C GLU A 4 5.09 13.55 -22.49
N LYS A 5 4.87 12.41 -21.84
CA LYS A 5 3.82 11.47 -22.25
C LYS A 5 2.58 11.80 -21.43
N GLY A 6 1.54 12.30 -22.10
CA GLY A 6 0.21 12.46 -21.47
C GLY A 6 0.13 13.50 -20.36
N GLY A 7 0.92 14.58 -20.40
CA GLY A 7 0.87 15.68 -19.43
C GLY A 7 1.67 15.46 -18.15
N TYR A 8 2.39 14.33 -18.03
CA TYR A 8 3.27 14.04 -16.90
C TYR A 8 4.74 14.02 -17.33
N ALA A 9 5.64 14.20 -16.36
CA ALA A 9 7.07 14.04 -16.57
C ALA A 9 7.39 12.61 -17.06
N SER A 10 8.44 12.48 -17.87
CA SER A 10 8.80 11.19 -18.50
C SER A 10 9.22 10.10 -17.52
N ASP A 11 9.62 10.49 -16.30
CA ASP A 11 10.01 9.65 -15.17
C ASP A 11 8.90 9.54 -14.11
N SER A 12 7.68 9.96 -14.44
CA SER A 12 6.48 9.74 -13.62
C SER A 12 5.85 8.38 -13.93
N VAL A 13 5.21 7.78 -12.93
CA VAL A 13 4.36 6.60 -13.11
C VAL A 13 2.96 6.96 -13.64
N GLY A 14 2.65 8.26 -13.78
CA GLY A 14 1.38 8.76 -14.33
C GLY A 14 0.21 8.61 -13.36
N LEU A 15 -0.98 8.35 -13.91
CA LEU A 15 -2.18 8.08 -13.11
C LEU A 15 -2.10 6.71 -12.45
N VAL A 16 -2.46 6.66 -11.18
CA VAL A 16 -2.50 5.44 -10.36
C VAL A 16 -3.87 5.35 -9.70
N GLU A 17 -4.40 4.13 -9.62
CA GLU A 17 -5.65 3.85 -8.92
C GLU A 17 -5.37 2.87 -7.78
N PRO A 18 -5.80 3.18 -6.54
CA PRO A 18 -5.64 2.27 -5.42
C PRO A 18 -6.57 1.06 -5.56
N GLN A 19 -6.11 -0.08 -5.06
CA GLN A 19 -6.87 -1.31 -4.97
C GLN A 19 -7.18 -1.64 -3.52
N THR A 20 -8.42 -2.00 -3.24
CA THR A 20 -8.81 -2.52 -1.93
C THR A 20 -8.80 -4.04 -1.96
N ILE A 21 -7.96 -4.64 -1.12
CA ILE A 21 -7.80 -6.09 -1.00
C ILE A 21 -8.41 -6.56 0.31
N GLN A 22 -9.44 -7.39 0.20
CA GLN A 22 -10.12 -8.03 1.33
C GLN A 22 -9.34 -9.27 1.82
N PHE A 23 -9.24 -9.41 3.13
CA PHE A 23 -8.73 -10.58 3.85
C PHE A 23 -9.79 -11.05 4.84
N ASP A 24 -10.32 -12.24 4.59
CA ASP A 24 -11.38 -12.85 5.42
C ASP A 24 -10.80 -13.76 6.50
N GLU A 25 -9.49 -14.03 6.46
CA GLU A 25 -8.81 -14.79 7.50
C GLU A 25 -8.62 -13.92 8.76
N PRO A 26 -9.09 -14.38 9.94
CA PRO A 26 -8.91 -13.63 11.17
C PRO A 26 -7.46 -13.26 11.45
N LEU A 27 -7.23 -12.05 11.92
CA LEU A 27 -5.92 -11.54 12.31
C LEU A 27 -5.89 -11.35 13.83
N GLU A 28 -5.14 -12.20 14.51
CA GLU A 28 -4.81 -12.02 15.92
C GLU A 28 -3.86 -10.85 16.08
N LEU A 29 -4.24 -9.89 16.91
CA LEU A 29 -3.46 -8.71 17.19
C LEU A 29 -2.64 -8.87 18.47
N ALA A 30 -1.53 -8.14 18.55
CA ALA A 30 -0.65 -8.17 19.72
C ALA A 30 -1.36 -7.77 21.03
N CYS A 31 -2.44 -6.99 20.96
CA CYS A 31 -3.26 -6.60 22.11
C CYS A 31 -4.23 -7.70 22.59
N GLY A 32 -4.21 -8.90 22.01
CA GLY A 32 -5.07 -10.03 22.36
C GLY A 32 -6.48 -9.97 21.77
N ARG A 33 -6.77 -8.95 20.94
CA ARG A 33 -8.01 -8.86 20.16
C ARG A 33 -7.80 -9.44 18.76
N THR A 34 -8.90 -9.80 18.11
CA THR A 34 -8.88 -10.33 16.74
C THR A 34 -9.67 -9.40 15.82
N LEU A 35 -9.11 -9.08 14.67
CA LEU A 35 -9.90 -8.57 13.54
C LEU A 35 -10.45 -9.77 12.78
N PRO A 36 -11.78 -9.98 12.72
CA PRO A 36 -12.35 -11.15 12.05
C PRO A 36 -12.08 -11.15 10.55
N SER A 37 -12.02 -9.96 9.96
CA SER A 37 -11.63 -9.70 8.58
C SER A 37 -11.09 -8.27 8.49
N TYR A 38 -10.29 -7.96 7.47
CA TYR A 38 -9.79 -6.61 7.25
C TYR A 38 -9.52 -6.34 5.76
N GLN A 39 -9.44 -5.06 5.42
CA GLN A 39 -9.09 -4.57 4.09
C GLN A 39 -7.76 -3.83 4.15
N LEU A 40 -6.95 -4.01 3.11
CA LEU A 40 -5.80 -3.19 2.83
C LEU A 40 -6.04 -2.39 1.55
N VAL A 41 -5.78 -1.10 1.60
CA VAL A 41 -5.67 -0.26 0.40
C VAL A 41 -4.21 -0.27 -0.05
N VAL A 42 -4.00 -0.60 -1.32
CA VAL A 42 -2.70 -0.91 -1.90
C VAL A 42 -2.57 -0.22 -3.25
N GLU A 43 -1.38 0.32 -3.53
CA GLU A 43 -0.97 0.74 -4.86
C GLU A 43 0.27 -0.05 -5.30
N THR A 44 0.39 -0.21 -6.60
CA THR A 44 1.52 -0.90 -7.21
C THR A 44 2.05 -0.11 -8.41
N TYR A 45 3.37 -0.08 -8.56
CA TYR A 45 4.04 0.67 -9.62
C TYR A 45 5.03 -0.25 -10.35
N GLY A 46 5.06 -0.16 -11.69
CA GLY A 46 5.86 -1.08 -12.51
C GLY A 46 5.18 -2.43 -12.71
N LYS A 47 5.96 -3.46 -13.06
CA LYS A 47 5.43 -4.79 -13.41
C LYS A 47 6.17 -5.92 -12.69
N LEU A 48 5.40 -6.80 -12.06
CA LEU A 48 5.93 -8.02 -11.45
C LEU A 48 6.44 -8.97 -12.54
N ASN A 49 7.69 -9.43 -12.41
CA ASN A 49 8.29 -10.36 -13.35
C ASN A 49 7.78 -11.81 -13.14
N ALA A 50 8.08 -12.70 -14.08
CA ALA A 50 7.51 -14.05 -14.13
C ALA A 50 7.90 -14.93 -12.93
N ASP A 51 9.13 -14.79 -12.42
CA ASP A 51 9.65 -15.48 -11.23
C ASP A 51 9.39 -14.72 -9.92
N LYS A 52 8.73 -13.56 -10.00
CA LYS A 52 8.31 -12.70 -8.88
C LYS A 52 9.45 -12.28 -7.95
N SER A 53 10.65 -12.13 -8.50
CA SER A 53 11.88 -11.78 -7.78
C SER A 53 12.15 -10.27 -7.69
N ASN A 54 11.39 -9.44 -8.41
CA ASN A 54 11.62 -8.00 -8.52
C ASN A 54 10.67 -7.14 -7.67
N ALA A 55 10.03 -7.69 -6.64
CA ALA A 55 9.06 -6.95 -5.82
C ALA A 55 9.73 -6.16 -4.70
N LEU A 56 9.38 -4.88 -4.54
CA LEU A 56 9.81 -4.02 -3.43
C LEU A 56 8.60 -3.63 -2.58
N LEU A 57 8.76 -3.64 -1.25
CA LEU A 57 7.74 -3.15 -0.32
C LEU A 57 8.16 -1.77 0.21
N VAL A 58 7.28 -0.78 0.08
CA VAL A 58 7.46 0.57 0.64
C VAL A 58 6.57 0.71 1.88
N CYS A 59 7.19 0.97 3.03
CA CYS A 59 6.49 1.27 4.27
C CYS A 59 6.38 2.79 4.44
N HIS A 60 5.14 3.28 4.53
CA HIS A 60 4.92 4.71 4.74
C HIS A 60 5.30 5.18 6.16
N ALA A 61 5.67 6.44 6.29
CA ALA A 61 5.86 7.11 7.58
C ALA A 61 4.51 7.43 8.26
N LEU A 62 4.54 8.02 9.46
CA LEU A 62 3.34 8.27 10.28
C LEU A 62 2.20 9.00 9.54
N SER A 63 2.54 10.00 8.72
CA SER A 63 1.56 10.81 7.97
C SER A 63 1.43 10.39 6.50
N GLY A 64 2.14 9.35 6.07
CA GLY A 64 2.02 8.81 4.72
C GLY A 64 0.88 7.80 4.63
N ASP A 65 0.65 7.32 3.40
CA ASP A 65 -0.35 6.31 3.09
C ASP A 65 0.11 5.44 1.90
N HIS A 66 -0.83 4.72 1.27
CA HIS A 66 -0.57 3.88 0.11
C HIS A 66 -0.09 4.67 -1.12
N HIS A 67 -0.42 5.96 -1.24
CA HIS A 67 -0.13 6.77 -2.42
C HIS A 67 1.31 7.33 -2.42
N ALA A 68 2.26 6.45 -2.72
CA ALA A 68 3.69 6.77 -2.69
C ALA A 68 4.20 7.47 -3.96
N ALA A 69 3.55 7.30 -5.11
CA ALA A 69 3.99 7.87 -6.39
C ALA A 69 2.84 8.06 -7.39
N GLY A 70 3.08 8.88 -8.42
CA GLY A 70 2.07 9.16 -9.45
C GLY A 70 0.99 10.10 -8.95
N PHE A 71 -0.15 10.12 -9.63
CA PHE A 71 -1.27 11.00 -9.35
C PHE A 71 -2.58 10.21 -9.30
N HIS A 72 -3.50 10.57 -8.43
CA HIS A 72 -4.92 10.24 -8.63
C HIS A 72 -5.57 11.24 -9.60
N ALA A 73 -6.72 10.86 -10.14
CA ALA A 73 -7.46 11.74 -11.02
C ALA A 73 -7.89 13.02 -10.26
N GLY A 74 -7.41 14.18 -10.74
CA GLY A 74 -7.71 15.49 -10.15
C GLY A 74 -6.67 15.99 -9.15
N ASP A 75 -5.62 15.22 -8.86
CA ASP A 75 -4.54 15.65 -7.99
C ASP A 75 -3.71 16.77 -8.61
N GLU A 76 -3.36 17.76 -7.80
CA GLU A 76 -2.40 18.82 -8.15
C GLU A 76 -0.95 18.42 -7.83
N ARG A 77 -0.75 17.42 -6.96
CA ARG A 77 0.56 16.98 -6.48
C ARG A 77 0.65 15.47 -6.50
N PRO A 78 1.82 14.90 -6.82
CA PRO A 78 1.97 13.47 -6.85
C PRO A 78 2.11 12.87 -5.44
N GLY A 79 2.11 11.54 -5.37
CA GLY A 79 2.35 10.77 -4.16
C GLY A 79 3.60 11.17 -3.38
N TRP A 80 3.59 10.86 -2.09
CA TRP A 80 4.51 11.46 -1.11
C TRP A 80 5.99 11.13 -1.33
N TRP A 81 6.32 10.12 -2.13
CA TRP A 81 7.68 9.73 -2.48
C TRP A 81 7.97 9.72 -3.99
N ASP A 82 7.18 10.42 -4.81
CA ASP A 82 7.24 10.34 -6.27
C ASP A 82 8.64 10.55 -6.84
N GLN A 83 9.45 11.46 -6.28
CA GLN A 83 10.82 11.71 -6.74
C GLN A 83 11.76 10.48 -6.66
N HIS A 84 11.38 9.45 -5.89
CA HIS A 84 12.17 8.24 -5.71
C HIS A 84 11.59 7.02 -6.42
N ILE A 85 10.32 7.06 -6.84
CA ILE A 85 9.61 5.93 -7.46
C ILE A 85 9.15 6.33 -8.86
N GLY A 86 9.60 5.58 -9.86
CA GLY A 86 9.22 5.79 -11.27
C GLY A 86 10.32 5.37 -12.25
N PRO A 87 10.08 5.51 -13.57
CA PRO A 87 11.04 5.08 -14.58
C PRO A 87 12.41 5.77 -14.41
N GLY A 88 13.47 4.99 -14.20
CA GLY A 88 14.84 5.48 -14.03
C GLY A 88 15.16 6.14 -12.68
N LYS A 89 14.21 6.21 -11.74
CA LYS A 89 14.40 6.72 -10.37
C LYS A 89 15.06 5.67 -9.46
N PRO A 90 15.49 6.01 -8.22
CA PRO A 90 16.09 5.04 -7.29
C PRO A 90 15.30 3.73 -7.11
N MET A 91 13.98 3.81 -6.97
CA MET A 91 13.05 2.69 -7.08
C MET A 91 12.50 2.64 -8.50
N ASP A 92 13.32 2.13 -9.40
CA ASP A 92 13.11 2.14 -10.84
C ASP A 92 11.97 1.21 -11.26
N THR A 93 10.83 1.78 -11.66
CA THR A 93 9.63 1.00 -12.04
C THR A 93 9.75 0.32 -13.41
N ASP A 94 10.78 0.62 -14.20
CA ASP A 94 11.11 -0.18 -15.40
C ASP A 94 11.73 -1.54 -15.03
N LYS A 95 12.22 -1.68 -13.79
CA LYS A 95 12.92 -2.88 -13.30
C LYS A 95 12.18 -3.57 -12.17
N TYR A 96 11.58 -2.81 -11.26
CA TYR A 96 10.97 -3.31 -10.04
C TYR A 96 9.45 -3.18 -10.07
N PHE A 97 8.80 -4.10 -9.36
CA PHE A 97 7.40 -4.00 -8.99
C PHE A 97 7.31 -3.45 -7.58
N VAL A 98 7.01 -2.18 -7.46
CA VAL A 98 6.94 -1.48 -6.17
C VAL A 98 5.54 -1.60 -5.61
N VAL A 99 5.41 -1.98 -4.34
CA VAL A 99 4.13 -2.13 -3.63
C VAL A 99 4.13 -1.18 -2.44
N SER A 100 3.08 -0.38 -2.32
CA SER A 100 2.83 0.50 -1.19
C SER A 100 1.43 0.24 -0.66
N LEU A 101 1.26 0.15 0.65
CA LEU A 101 -0.06 -0.05 1.27
C LEU A 101 -0.28 0.94 2.40
N ASN A 102 -1.54 1.20 2.73
CA ASN A 102 -1.89 1.87 3.98
C ASN A 102 -2.04 0.82 5.08
N ASN A 103 -1.40 1.03 6.22
CA ASN A 103 -1.46 0.10 7.34
C ASN A 103 -2.87 0.03 7.95
N ILE A 104 -3.21 -1.14 8.53
CA ILE A 104 -4.40 -1.24 9.40
C ILE A 104 -4.26 -0.29 10.59
N GLY A 105 -5.38 0.28 11.03
CA GLY A 105 -5.39 1.33 12.04
C GLY A 105 -5.11 2.74 11.49
N GLY A 106 -4.70 2.87 10.22
CA GLY A 106 -4.61 4.16 9.54
C GLY A 106 -5.97 4.77 9.19
N CYS A 107 -5.96 5.94 8.56
CA CYS A 107 -7.18 6.66 8.15
C CYS A 107 -7.38 6.76 6.62
N ALA A 108 -6.40 6.34 5.81
CA ALA A 108 -6.45 6.36 4.34
C ALA A 108 -7.00 5.04 3.75
N GLY A 109 -8.19 4.62 4.21
CA GLY A 109 -9.01 3.56 3.60
C GLY A 109 -8.85 2.13 4.14
N SER A 110 -7.64 1.67 4.46
CA SER A 110 -7.44 0.35 5.11
C SER A 110 -8.23 0.26 6.42
N THR A 111 -8.58 -0.96 6.83
CA THR A 111 -9.38 -1.18 8.05
C THR A 111 -8.74 -0.50 9.26
N GLY A 112 -9.48 0.44 9.83
CA GLY A 112 -9.03 1.35 10.87
C GLY A 112 -10.20 2.08 11.53
N PRO A 113 -9.93 3.04 12.44
CA PRO A 113 -10.94 3.76 13.20
C PRO A 113 -12.03 4.43 12.34
N THR A 114 -11.70 4.86 11.12
CA THR A 114 -12.64 5.55 10.22
C THR A 114 -13.51 4.59 9.40
N THR A 115 -13.20 3.29 9.40
CA THR A 115 -13.91 2.27 8.62
C THR A 115 -15.06 1.64 9.42
N LEU A 116 -16.03 1.03 8.73
CA LEU A 116 -17.13 0.33 9.37
C LEU A 116 -16.67 -0.99 10.01
N ASN A 117 -17.13 -1.27 11.22
CA ASN A 117 -17.06 -2.56 11.85
C ASN A 117 -18.18 -3.46 11.26
N SER A 118 -17.80 -4.61 10.70
CA SER A 118 -18.71 -5.55 10.07
C SER A 118 -19.72 -6.18 11.03
N GLU A 119 -19.38 -6.29 12.32
CA GLU A 119 -20.26 -6.87 13.35
C GLU A 119 -21.35 -5.89 13.80
N THR A 120 -21.03 -4.59 13.83
CA THR A 120 -21.94 -3.56 14.38
C THR A 120 -22.57 -2.66 13.32
N GLY A 121 -22.03 -2.65 12.10
CA GLY A 121 -22.42 -1.74 11.02
C GLY A 121 -22.07 -0.26 11.28
N LYS A 122 -21.32 0.05 12.33
CA LYS A 122 -20.92 1.41 12.73
C LYS A 122 -19.43 1.62 12.53
N PRO A 123 -18.94 2.87 12.38
CA PRO A 123 -17.50 3.14 12.38
C PRO A 123 -16.84 2.57 13.63
N TRP A 124 -15.65 1.98 13.48
CA TRP A 124 -14.87 1.46 14.61
C TRP A 124 -14.56 2.52 15.66
N GLY A 125 -14.18 3.73 15.23
CA GLY A 125 -13.83 4.84 16.09
C GLY A 125 -12.84 4.44 17.19
N PRO A 126 -13.09 4.82 18.46
CA PRO A 126 -12.21 4.49 19.58
C PRO A 126 -12.20 3.00 19.94
N ASP A 127 -13.15 2.20 19.43
CA ASP A 127 -13.22 0.76 19.68
C ASP A 127 -12.28 -0.03 18.77
N PHE A 128 -11.61 0.61 17.80
CA PHE A 128 -10.59 -0.05 16.99
C PHE A 128 -9.45 -0.57 17.89
N PRO A 129 -9.03 -1.83 17.74
CA PRO A 129 -7.96 -2.38 18.58
C PRO A 129 -6.65 -1.64 18.37
N ILE A 130 -5.87 -1.51 19.45
CA ILE A 130 -4.50 -0.98 19.36
C ILE A 130 -3.67 -1.94 18.49
N VAL A 131 -2.98 -1.37 17.51
CA VAL A 131 -2.09 -2.08 16.59
C VAL A 131 -0.63 -1.72 16.86
N THR A 132 0.25 -2.66 16.56
CA THR A 132 1.70 -2.56 16.69
C THR A 132 2.36 -2.76 15.33
N VAL A 133 3.66 -2.45 15.24
CA VAL A 133 4.45 -2.75 14.04
C VAL A 133 4.39 -4.23 13.67
N GLY A 134 4.35 -5.13 14.67
CA GLY A 134 4.23 -6.57 14.42
C GLY A 134 2.90 -6.96 13.77
N ASP A 135 1.81 -6.23 14.06
CA ASP A 135 0.52 -6.41 13.40
C ASP A 135 0.59 -5.98 11.93
N TRP A 136 1.21 -4.83 11.65
CA TRP A 136 1.42 -4.36 10.28
C TRP A 136 2.29 -5.29 9.46
N VAL A 137 3.38 -5.80 10.04
CA VAL A 137 4.24 -6.79 9.36
C VAL A 137 3.45 -8.06 9.04
N ARG A 138 2.56 -8.52 9.92
CA ARG A 138 1.68 -9.67 9.63
C ARG A 138 0.76 -9.40 8.43
N THR A 139 0.17 -8.21 8.32
CA THR A 139 -0.67 -7.88 7.16
C THR A 139 0.14 -7.74 5.88
N GLN A 140 1.37 -7.21 5.96
CA GLN A 140 2.30 -7.12 4.84
C GLN A 140 2.76 -8.49 4.33
N VAL A 141 3.00 -9.46 5.23
CA VAL A 141 3.29 -10.86 4.85
C VAL A 141 2.11 -11.47 4.11
N ARG A 142 0.88 -11.32 4.63
CA ARG A 142 -0.34 -11.81 3.96
C ARG A 142 -0.58 -11.14 2.61
N LEU A 143 -0.22 -9.85 2.47
CA LEU A 143 -0.24 -9.17 1.19
C LEU A 143 0.76 -9.77 0.20
N ALA A 144 1.99 -10.06 0.66
CA ALA A 144 2.98 -10.75 -0.17
C ALA A 144 2.43 -12.10 -0.67
N ASP A 145 1.83 -12.89 0.21
CA ASP A 145 1.19 -14.17 -0.14
C ASP A 145 0.06 -13.99 -1.18
N ARG A 146 -0.80 -12.97 -1.01
CA ARG A 146 -1.89 -12.65 -1.95
C ARG A 146 -1.38 -12.27 -3.34
N LEU A 147 -0.26 -11.55 -3.42
CA LEU A 147 0.42 -11.21 -4.67
C LEU A 147 1.29 -12.39 -5.20
N GLY A 148 1.43 -13.43 -4.38
CA GLY A 148 2.27 -14.60 -4.61
C GLY A 148 3.76 -14.29 -4.64
N ILE A 149 4.19 -13.26 -3.91
CA ILE A 149 5.59 -12.84 -3.74
C ILE A 149 6.17 -13.63 -2.57
N GLY A 150 7.04 -14.59 -2.85
CA GLY A 150 7.67 -15.41 -1.80
C GLY A 150 8.75 -14.66 -1.02
N ARG A 151 9.34 -13.60 -1.60
CA ARG A 151 10.36 -12.76 -0.96
C ARG A 151 10.41 -11.38 -1.60
N TRP A 152 10.42 -10.34 -0.77
CA TRP A 152 10.72 -8.98 -1.20
C TRP A 152 12.19 -8.84 -1.57
N ALA A 153 12.49 -8.22 -2.70
CA ALA A 153 13.86 -7.87 -3.09
C ALA A 153 14.45 -6.83 -2.14
N ALA A 154 13.62 -5.90 -1.65
CA ALA A 154 13.93 -5.04 -0.51
C ALA A 154 12.63 -4.57 0.18
N ILE A 155 12.78 -4.11 1.42
CA ILE A 155 11.77 -3.39 2.19
C ILE A 155 12.37 -2.03 2.52
N VAL A 156 11.63 -0.97 2.23
CA VAL A 156 12.07 0.42 2.34
C VAL A 156 11.20 1.16 3.33
#